data_AF-A0A177PD33-F1
#
_entry.id   AF-A0A177PD33-F1
#
_cell.length_a   1.000
_cell.length_b   1.000
_cell.length_c   1.000
_cell.angle_alpha   90.00
_cell.angle_beta   90.00
_cell.angle_gamma   90.00
#
_symmetry.space_group_name_H-M   'P 1'
#
loop_
_entity.id
_entity.type
_entity.pdbx_description
1 polymer ?
#
loop_
_entity_poly.entity_id
_entity_poly.type
_entity_poly.pdbx_seq_one_letter_code
_entity_poly.pdbx_strand_id
1 'polypeptide(L)'
;MSARIKLTDIDRPREPLEVEVVESNTQIMMVAVPGTVMKFELRRSRDGAAFEGAIGGRYFRCDPSASTTSESASAATKGIKVAST
;
A
#
# COMPACT_ATOMS: atom_id res chain seq x y z
N MET A 1 13.45 -8.04 -14.25
CA MET A 1 12.24 -7.22 -14.43
C MET A 1 11.81 -6.76 -13.06
N SER A 2 11.77 -5.45 -12.80
CA SER A 2 11.28 -4.89 -11.53
C SER A 2 9.76 -4.73 -11.64
N ALA A 3 9.00 -5.31 -10.71
CA ALA A 3 7.54 -5.15 -10.70
C ALA A 3 7.17 -3.74 -10.21
N ARG A 4 6.30 -3.04 -10.93
CA ARG A 4 5.78 -1.73 -10.52
C ARG A 4 4.42 -1.88 -9.87
N ILE A 5 4.22 -1.20 -8.75
CA ILE A 5 2.96 -1.22 -7.99
C ILE A 5 2.52 0.21 -7.66
N LYS A 6 1.24 0.36 -7.36
CA LYS A 6 0.64 1.62 -6.93
C LYS A 6 0.36 1.55 -5.43
N LEU A 7 0.83 2.56 -4.71
CA LEU A 7 0.53 2.76 -3.31
C LEU A 7 -0.54 3.82 -3.19
N THR A 8 -1.61 3.50 -2.46
CA THR A 8 -2.63 4.48 -2.09
C THR A 8 -2.12 5.29 -0.92
N ASP A 9 -2.04 6.60 -1.11
CA ASP A 9 -1.82 7.53 -0.01
C ASP A 9 -3.12 7.69 0.80
N ILE A 10 -3.04 7.54 2.12
CA ILE A 10 -4.21 7.61 3.00
C ILE A 10 -4.76 9.04 3.11
N ASP A 11 -3.89 10.05 3.11
CA ASP A 11 -4.25 11.46 3.12
C ASP A 11 -4.72 11.95 1.75
N ARG A 12 -4.24 11.32 0.67
CA ARG A 12 -4.52 11.67 -0.73
C ARG A 12 -4.85 10.46 -1.60
N PRO A 13 -6.00 9.80 -1.39
CA PRO A 13 -6.33 8.54 -2.07
C PRO A 13 -6.48 8.65 -3.59
N ARG A 14 -6.64 9.88 -4.14
CA ARG A 14 -6.70 10.13 -5.59
C ARG A 14 -5.33 10.37 -6.24
N GLU A 15 -4.28 10.50 -5.43
CA GLU A 15 -2.90 10.73 -5.89
C GLU A 15 -2.02 9.54 -5.47
N PRO A 16 -2.20 8.35 -6.09
CA PRO A 16 -1.40 7.18 -5.75
C PRO A 16 0.07 7.38 -6.13
N LEU A 17 0.97 6.79 -5.35
CA LEU A 17 2.40 6.79 -5.61
C LEU A 17 2.80 5.51 -6.35
N GLU A 18 3.38 5.65 -7.53
CA GLU A 18 3.95 4.52 -8.27
C GLU A 18 5.35 4.20 -7.75
N VAL A 19 5.60 2.94 -7.40
CA VAL A 19 6.87 2.46 -6.86
C VAL A 19 7.32 1.17 -7.53
N GLU A 20 8.63 0.94 -7.52
CA GLU A 20 9.25 -0.29 -8.01
C GLU A 20 9.56 -1.22 -6.84
N VAL A 21 9.09 -2.47 -6.92
CA VAL A 21 9.42 -3.51 -5.96
C VAL A 21 10.87 -3.92 -6.17
N VAL A 22 11.68 -3.69 -5.13
CA VAL A 22 13.10 -4.07 -5.10
C VAL A 22 13.25 -5.47 -4.52
N GLU A 23 12.53 -5.75 -3.44
CA GLU A 23 12.54 -7.05 -2.76
C GLU A 23 11.17 -7.29 -2.11
N SER A 24 10.71 -8.53 -2.08
CA SER A 24 9.47 -8.89 -1.38
C SER A 24 9.58 -10.25 -0.69
N ASN A 25 8.99 -10.32 0.49
CA ASN A 25 8.87 -11.53 1.32
C ASN A 25 7.42 -11.62 1.85
N THR A 26 7.11 -12.68 2.57
CA THR A 26 5.82 -12.98 3.18
C THR A 26 5.39 -11.95 4.23
N GLN A 27 6.21 -11.00 4.67
CA GLN A 27 5.77 -9.94 5.59
C GLN A 27 6.25 -8.54 5.24
N ILE A 28 7.29 -8.43 4.42
CA ILE A 28 7.97 -7.16 4.14
C ILE A 28 8.15 -7.04 2.64
N MET A 29 7.92 -5.86 2.11
CA MET A 29 8.14 -5.50 0.72
C MET A 29 8.93 -4.21 0.65
N MET A 30 10.15 -4.28 0.13
CA MET A 30 11.00 -3.14 -0.09
C MET A 30 10.70 -2.53 -1.45
N VAL A 31 10.39 -1.24 -1.46
CA VAL A 31 10.01 -0.50 -2.66
C VAL A 31 10.90 0.71 -2.85
N ALA A 32 11.10 1.11 -4.11
CA ALA A 32 11.85 2.29 -4.52
C ALA A 32 10.94 3.25 -5.27
N VAL A 33 11.11 4.56 -5.04
CA VAL A 33 10.41 5.56 -5.84
C VAL A 33 11.19 5.80 -7.14
N PRO A 34 10.59 5.59 -8.32
CA PRO A 34 11.27 5.71 -9.60
C PRO A 34 11.87 7.10 -9.79
N GLY A 35 13.06 7.17 -10.37
CA GLY A 35 13.76 8.43 -10.58
C GLY A 35 14.29 9.09 -9.30
N THR A 36 14.23 8.40 -8.16
CA THR A 36 14.80 8.86 -6.90
C THR A 36 15.69 7.80 -6.27
N VAL A 37 16.53 8.20 -5.32
CA VAL A 37 17.32 7.28 -4.47
C VAL A 37 16.53 6.75 -3.28
N MET A 38 15.26 7.15 -3.13
CA MET A 38 14.45 6.79 -1.98
C MET A 38 13.94 5.35 -2.09
N LYS A 39 14.16 4.61 -1.00
CA LYS A 39 13.61 3.28 -0.77
C LYS A 39 12.99 3.22 0.60
N PHE A 40 11.92 2.44 0.73
CA PHE A 40 11.25 2.24 2.01
C PHE A 40 10.60 0.87 2.07
N GLU A 41 10.29 0.45 3.29
CA GLU A 41 9.68 -0.83 3.57
C GLU A 41 8.18 -0.68 3.78
N LEU A 42 7.43 -1.58 3.16
CA LEU A 42 6.04 -1.82 3.43
C LEU A 42 5.94 -3.14 4.20
N ARG A 43 5.15 -3.17 5.27
CA ARG A 43 4.96 -4.34 6.12
C ARG A 43 3.50 -4.76 6.08
N ARG A 44 3.24 -6.05 6.14
CA ARG A 44 1.88 -6.58 6.35
C ARG A 44 1.82 -7.33 7.68
N SER A 45 0.74 -7.12 8.42
CA SER A 45 0.55 -7.72 9.74
C SER A 45 0.24 -9.21 9.69
N ARG A 46 -0.38 -9.69 8.61
CA ARG A 46 -0.73 -11.09 8.38
C ARG A 46 -0.75 -11.42 6.90
N ASP A 47 -0.68 -12.71 6.57
CA ASP A 47 -0.87 -13.16 5.21
C ASP A 47 -2.27 -12.75 4.70
N GLY A 48 -2.35 -12.27 3.46
CA GLY A 48 -3.57 -11.72 2.87
C GLY A 48 -3.97 -10.31 3.35
N ALA A 49 -3.25 -9.69 4.29
CA ALA A 49 -3.46 -8.27 4.61
C ALA A 49 -2.76 -7.34 3.61
N ALA A 50 -3.23 -6.09 3.57
CA ALA A 50 -2.55 -5.03 2.84
C ALA A 50 -1.16 -4.77 3.40
N PHE A 51 -0.24 -4.39 2.53
CA PHE A 51 1.07 -3.88 2.90
C PHE A 51 0.97 -2.39 3.22
N GLU A 52 1.56 -1.96 4.32
CA GLU A 52 1.48 -0.61 4.84
C GLU A 52 2.87 -0.08 5.18
N GLY A 53 3.10 1.21 4.95
CA GLY A 53 4.35 1.85 5.34
C GLY A 53 4.27 3.36 5.23
N ALA A 54 5.34 4.02 5.65
CA ALA A 54 5.39 5.47 5.68
C ALA A 54 6.72 5.98 5.10
N ILE A 55 6.64 7.10 4.38
CA ILE A 55 7.81 7.81 3.87
C ILE A 55 7.54 9.31 3.91
N GLY A 56 8.50 10.08 4.43
CA GLY A 56 8.41 11.54 4.48
C GLY A 56 7.17 12.07 5.22
N GLY A 57 6.67 11.34 6.22
CA GLY A 57 5.46 11.71 6.98
C GLY A 57 4.13 11.37 6.30
N ARG A 58 4.16 10.71 5.13
CA ARG A 58 2.97 10.23 4.42
C ARG A 58 2.80 8.73 4.64
N TYR A 59 1.56 8.29 4.76
CA TYR A 59 1.21 6.89 4.97
C TYR A 59 0.63 6.29 3.69
N PHE A 60 1.15 5.12 3.34
CA PHE A 60 0.85 4.42 2.10
C PHE A 60 0.36 3.01 2.38
N ARG A 61 -0.61 2.58 1.58
CA ARG A 61 -1.16 1.22 1.59
C ARG A 61 -1.14 0.60 0.20
N CYS A 62 -0.76 -0.67 0.13
CA CYS A 62 -0.83 -1.50 -1.07
C CYS A 62 -1.71 -2.71 -0.79
N ASP A 63 -2.83 -2.81 -1.49
CA ASP A 63 -3.76 -3.93 -1.37
C ASP A 63 -3.42 -5.00 -2.42
N PRO A 64 -2.90 -6.19 -2.04
CA PRO A 64 -2.52 -7.22 -3.01
C PRO A 64 -3.74 -7.74 -3.79
N SER A 65 -4.94 -7.75 -3.17
CA SER A 65 -6.19 -8.16 -3.81
C SER A 65 -6.72 -7.15 -4.83
N ALA A 66 -6.25 -5.90 -4.82
CA ALA A 66 -6.62 -4.89 -5.82
C ALA A 66 -5.81 -5.00 -7.12
N SER A 67 -4.86 -5.94 -7.20
CA SER A 67 -4.03 -6.17 -8.41
C SER A 67 -4.82 -6.78 -9.58
N THR A 68 -6.04 -7.24 -9.33
CA THR A 68 -7.06 -7.43 -10.36
C THR A 68 -7.95 -6.19 -10.30
N THR A 69 -8.17 -5.55 -11.44
CA THR A 69 -9.13 -4.46 -11.66
C THR A 69 -8.56 -3.04 -11.53
N SER A 70 -8.01 -2.56 -12.66
CA SER A 70 -8.30 -1.20 -13.12
C SER A 70 -9.80 -1.06 -13.37
N GLU A 71 -10.60 -1.04 -12.31
CA GLU A 71 -12.01 -0.64 -12.23
C GLU A 71 -12.50 -0.99 -10.81
N SER A 72 -13.08 -0.02 -10.10
CA SER A 72 -13.83 -0.25 -8.86
C SER A 72 -13.05 -0.67 -7.60
N ALA A 73 -12.47 0.30 -6.88
CA ALA A 73 -12.36 0.24 -5.42
C ALA A 73 -12.14 1.62 -4.78
N SER A 74 -12.99 2.61 -5.12
CA SER A 74 -13.32 3.65 -4.14
C SER A 74 -14.33 3.06 -3.16
N ALA A 75 -13.85 2.40 -2.12
CA ALA A 75 -14.65 2.10 -0.93
C ALA A 75 -13.73 2.05 0.30
N ALA A 76 -13.11 3.20 0.58
CA ALA A 76 -12.59 3.47 1.90
C ALA A 76 -13.76 3.92 2.81
N THR A 77 -13.85 3.26 3.96
CA THR A 77 -14.29 3.83 5.25
C THR A 77 -15.79 3.79 5.61
N LYS A 78 -16.15 2.77 6.39
CA LYS A 78 -16.96 2.92 7.61
C LYS A 78 -16.46 1.83 8.57
N GLY A 79 -15.71 2.17 9.61
CA GLY A 79 -16.22 2.84 10.80
C GLY A 79 -16.21 1.80 11.93
N ILE A 80 -15.26 1.97 12.85
CA ILE A 80 -14.99 1.13 14.02
C ILE A 80 -16.08 1.34 15.11
N LYS A 81 -16.32 0.27 15.92
CA LYS A 81 -16.96 0.22 17.26
C LYS A 81 -18.48 0.47 17.32
N VAL A 82 -19.32 -0.10 18.21
CA VAL A 82 -19.19 -0.87 19.47
C VAL A 82 -20.53 -1.60 19.77
N ALA A 83 -20.46 -2.59 20.68
CA ALA A 83 -21.50 -3.39 21.32
C ALA A 83 -22.79 -2.70 21.84
N SER A 84 -23.87 -3.46 22.04
CA SER A 84 -24.41 -3.85 23.39
C SER A 84 -25.90 -4.23 23.38
N THR A 85 -26.21 -5.30 24.14
CA THR A 85 -27.51 -5.75 24.71
C THR A 85 -28.33 -6.74 23.89
#